data_AF-A0A2I9CRA5-F1
#
_entry.id   AF-A0A2I9CRA5-F1
#
_cell.length_a   1.000
_cell.length_b   1.000
_cell.length_c   1.000
_cell.angle_alpha   90.00
_cell.angle_beta   90.00
_cell.angle_gamma   90.00
#
_symmetry.space_group_name_H-M   'P 1'
#
loop_
_entity.id
_entity.type
_entity.pdbx_description
1 polymer ?
#
loop_
_entity_poly.entity_id
_entity_poly.type
_entity_poly.pdbx_seq_one_letter_code
_entity_poly.pdbx_strand_id
1 'polypeptide(L)'
;MAPTSRVGLALCGLILLAACRVPGENRGNASPAASVLHAPRTGMSLQALREMYVGRDVWVYGGGPLTCRVGGGFVDFMDSPLTPVHVVSLSRPHRKTAVPLRGGTILPRTVENPIVVRFRLPEGFRAVFGAGTGPHADPFRPAASGACREFDELYADEGHLGRELSLTPPPNRVRNLVRRSWPWLPGQPPSLEGLTHLEALWVRGAPEAPLTDVHALLQSRLWTWYGPPGRGDWTLSFEGDRVVAQTEPSPSP
;
A
#
# COMPACT_ATOMS: atom_id res chain seq x y z
N MET A 1 -11.76 35.38 -77.11
CA MET A 1 -11.20 34.58 -75.99
C MET A 1 -10.43 35.52 -75.08
N ALA A 2 -10.54 35.32 -73.77
CA ALA A 2 -10.25 36.21 -72.64
C ALA A 2 -11.31 37.29 -72.35
N PRO A 3 -12.08 37.07 -71.27
CA PRO A 3 -12.18 37.97 -70.13
C PRO A 3 -11.72 37.18 -68.87
N THR A 4 -11.41 37.71 -67.69
CA THR A 4 -12.10 38.68 -66.85
C THR A 4 -11.18 39.15 -65.72
N SER A 5 -11.33 40.43 -65.42
CA SER A 5 -11.06 41.16 -64.19
C SER A 5 -11.36 40.46 -62.83
N ARG A 6 -10.62 40.92 -61.80
CA ARG A 6 -11.08 41.54 -60.52
C ARG A 6 -10.86 40.80 -59.18
N VAL A 7 -10.55 41.68 -58.20
CA VAL A 7 -10.72 41.64 -56.73
C VAL A 7 -9.60 41.00 -55.90
N GLY A 8 -8.65 41.83 -55.50
CA GLY A 8 -7.88 41.69 -54.26
C GLY A 8 -8.16 42.89 -53.36
N LEU A 9 -8.86 42.66 -52.26
CA LEU A 9 -9.12 43.50 -51.07
C LEU A 9 -9.87 42.56 -50.12
N ALA A 10 -9.71 42.50 -48.81
CA ALA A 10 -8.83 43.08 -47.81
C ALA A 10 -9.29 42.45 -46.48
N LEU A 11 -8.48 42.54 -45.43
CA LEU A 11 -8.84 42.88 -44.03
C LEU A 11 -7.66 42.42 -43.15
N CYS A 12 -6.93 43.36 -42.54
CA CYS A 12 -7.20 43.90 -41.20
C CYS A 12 -7.08 42.83 -40.11
N GLY A 13 -6.21 42.93 -39.10
CA GLY A 13 -5.38 44.05 -38.69
C GLY A 13 -4.42 43.70 -37.55
N LEU A 14 -3.48 44.63 -37.32
CA LEU A 14 -2.60 44.75 -36.17
C LEU A 14 -3.36 44.60 -34.85
N ILE A 15 -2.74 43.98 -33.83
CA ILE A 15 -2.53 44.59 -32.49
C ILE A 15 -1.23 44.00 -31.88
N LEU A 16 -0.29 44.87 -31.52
CA LEU A 16 0.83 44.61 -30.61
C LEU A 16 0.32 44.31 -29.20
N LEU A 17 0.89 43.33 -28.50
CA LEU A 17 0.91 43.30 -27.04
C LEU A 17 2.17 42.63 -26.52
N ALA A 18 3.04 43.45 -25.93
CA ALA A 18 4.02 43.02 -24.96
C ALA A 18 3.29 42.49 -23.71
N ALA A 19 3.68 41.32 -23.23
CA ALA A 19 3.33 40.86 -21.90
C ALA A 19 4.45 39.99 -21.31
N CYS A 20 5.11 40.55 -20.31
CA CYS A 20 5.75 39.92 -19.17
C CYS A 20 5.90 38.39 -19.23
N ARG A 21 7.13 37.89 -19.47
CA ARG A 21 7.47 36.53 -19.06
C ARG A 21 7.86 36.56 -17.58
N VAL A 22 6.87 36.23 -16.75
CA VAL A 22 6.93 36.09 -15.29
C VAL A 22 8.07 35.14 -14.89
N PRO A 23 8.90 35.50 -13.89
CA PRO A 23 9.83 34.58 -13.27
C PRO A 23 9.10 33.78 -12.18
N GLY A 24 9.25 32.45 -12.21
CA GLY A 24 8.95 31.59 -11.07
C GLY A 24 7.89 30.53 -11.34
N GLU A 25 8.33 29.28 -11.47
CA GLU A 25 7.62 28.18 -10.83
C GLU A 25 8.63 27.11 -10.37
N ASN A 26 9.05 27.26 -9.12
CA ASN A 26 9.50 26.15 -8.29
C ASN A 26 8.35 25.15 -8.16
N ARG A 27 8.64 23.85 -8.37
CA ARG A 27 8.20 22.66 -7.60
C ARG A 27 8.05 21.46 -8.53
N GLY A 28 9.12 20.69 -8.65
CA GLY A 28 9.03 19.27 -8.97
C GLY A 28 8.41 18.50 -7.80
N ASN A 29 7.13 18.74 -7.52
CA ASN A 29 6.31 17.81 -6.75
C ASN A 29 5.80 16.77 -7.75
N ALA A 30 6.47 15.62 -7.81
CA ALA A 30 5.86 14.45 -8.42
C ALA A 30 4.51 14.22 -7.71
N SER A 31 3.43 14.19 -8.50
CA SER A 31 2.08 14.00 -7.98
C SER A 31 2.00 12.65 -7.23
N PRO A 32 1.31 12.57 -6.07
CA PRO A 32 1.14 11.32 -5.32
C PRO A 32 0.60 10.16 -6.19
N ALA A 33 -0.13 10.49 -7.26
CA ALA A 33 -0.65 9.56 -8.24
C ALA A 33 0.44 8.71 -8.92
N ALA A 34 1.66 9.24 -9.12
CA ALA A 34 2.71 8.53 -9.85
C ALA A 34 3.20 7.27 -9.15
N SER A 35 3.21 7.24 -7.81
CA SER A 35 3.59 6.05 -7.03
C SER A 35 2.51 4.97 -6.99
N VAL A 36 1.24 5.34 -7.22
CA VAL A 36 0.08 4.44 -7.12
C VAL A 36 -0.31 3.84 -8.49
N LEU A 37 0.16 4.44 -9.60
CA LEU A 37 -0.08 3.99 -10.98
C LEU A 37 0.29 2.51 -11.24
N HIS A 38 1.09 1.90 -10.37
CA HIS A 38 1.52 0.51 -10.48
C HIS A 38 0.73 -0.48 -9.62
N ALA A 39 -0.28 -0.04 -8.87
CA ALA A 39 -1.16 -0.96 -8.18
C ALA A 39 -2.02 -1.75 -9.21
N PRO A 40 -2.25 -3.05 -8.98
CA PRO A 40 -3.08 -3.86 -9.87
C PRO A 40 -4.51 -3.31 -9.88
N ARG A 41 -5.13 -3.34 -11.05
CA ARG A 41 -6.54 -3.00 -11.20
C ARG A 41 -7.39 -4.22 -10.84
N THR A 42 -8.56 -3.98 -10.26
CA THR A 42 -9.54 -5.03 -9.97
C THR A 42 -9.91 -5.80 -11.24
N GLY A 43 -9.98 -7.12 -11.14
CA GLY A 43 -10.34 -7.99 -12.27
C GLY A 43 -9.19 -8.34 -13.22
N MET A 44 -7.93 -8.11 -12.83
CA MET A 44 -6.77 -8.61 -13.59
C MET A 44 -6.69 -10.14 -13.57
N SER A 45 -6.28 -10.71 -14.71
CA SER A 45 -6.01 -12.16 -14.79
C SER A 45 -4.80 -12.55 -13.94
N LEU A 46 -4.74 -13.82 -13.51
CA LEU A 46 -3.57 -14.33 -12.79
C LEU A 46 -2.28 -14.21 -13.61
N GLN A 47 -2.36 -14.34 -14.94
CA GLN A 47 -1.21 -14.19 -15.82
C GLN A 47 -0.67 -12.75 -15.81
N ALA A 48 -1.56 -11.75 -15.90
CA ALA A 48 -1.16 -10.35 -15.82
C ALA A 48 -0.52 -10.01 -14.46
N LEU A 49 -1.06 -10.56 -13.37
CA LEU A 49 -0.46 -10.38 -12.04
C LEU A 49 0.92 -11.04 -11.96
N ARG A 50 1.11 -12.21 -12.57
CA ARG A 50 2.42 -12.87 -12.62
C ARG A 50 3.45 -12.02 -13.34
N GLU A 51 3.12 -11.47 -14.51
CA GLU A 51 4.01 -10.58 -15.27
C GLU A 51 4.36 -9.29 -14.50
N MET A 52 3.42 -8.82 -13.68
CA MET A 52 3.58 -7.62 -12.86
C MET A 52 4.46 -7.86 -11.63
N TYR A 53 4.33 -9.00 -10.95
CA TYR A 53 4.91 -9.21 -9.63
C TYR A 53 6.02 -10.26 -9.58
N VAL A 54 5.90 -11.38 -10.29
CA VAL A 54 6.81 -12.52 -10.11
C VAL A 54 8.23 -12.15 -10.54
N GLY A 55 9.21 -12.50 -9.70
CA GLY A 55 10.61 -12.16 -9.89
C GLY A 55 10.95 -10.69 -9.57
N ARG A 56 10.01 -9.93 -8.98
CA ARG A 56 10.25 -8.54 -8.57
C ARG A 56 10.31 -8.39 -7.07
N ASP A 57 11.02 -7.35 -6.67
CA ASP A 57 11.02 -6.83 -5.32
C ASP A 57 9.82 -5.91 -5.14
N VAL A 58 9.12 -6.10 -4.02
CA VAL A 58 7.98 -5.27 -3.61
C VAL A 58 8.18 -4.80 -2.19
N TRP A 59 7.51 -3.71 -1.85
CA TRP A 59 7.53 -3.14 -0.52
C TRP A 59 6.18 -3.33 0.14
N VAL A 60 6.19 -3.62 1.43
CA VAL A 60 4.97 -3.76 2.23
C VAL A 60 4.69 -2.42 2.90
N TYR A 61 3.51 -1.86 2.71
CA TYR A 61 3.12 -0.63 3.41
C TYR A 61 3.13 -0.87 4.93
N GLY A 62 3.71 0.05 5.69
CA GLY A 62 3.92 -0.10 7.13
C GLY A 62 4.94 -1.17 7.51
N GLY A 63 5.58 -1.84 6.55
CA GLY A 63 6.66 -2.81 6.79
C GLY A 63 6.21 -4.20 7.25
N GLY A 64 4.90 -4.42 7.40
CA GLY A 64 4.31 -5.68 7.87
C GLY A 64 3.11 -5.45 8.80
N PRO A 65 2.49 -6.52 9.33
CA PRO A 65 3.03 -7.87 9.34
C PRO A 65 2.86 -8.61 8.00
N LEU A 66 3.85 -9.46 7.70
CA LEU A 66 3.72 -10.64 6.85
C LEU A 66 3.74 -11.89 7.77
N THR A 67 2.78 -12.78 7.63
CA THR A 67 2.56 -13.94 8.46
C THR A 67 3.08 -15.21 7.79
N CYS A 68 4.12 -15.81 8.35
CA CYS A 68 4.53 -17.18 8.03
C CYS A 68 3.78 -18.17 8.91
N ARG A 69 3.02 -19.09 8.31
CA ARG A 69 2.35 -20.17 9.05
C ARG A 69 3.30 -21.38 9.16
N VAL A 70 3.49 -21.91 10.38
CA VAL A 70 4.41 -23.02 10.66
C VAL A 70 3.72 -24.05 11.58
N GLY A 71 3.41 -25.23 11.04
CA GLY A 71 2.74 -26.28 11.81
C GLY A 71 1.39 -25.79 12.36
N GLY A 72 1.19 -25.93 13.68
CA GLY A 72 0.00 -25.43 14.39
C GLY A 72 0.04 -23.96 14.81
N GLY A 73 1.02 -23.18 14.32
CA GLY A 73 1.23 -21.79 14.71
C GLY A 73 1.62 -20.86 13.56
N PHE A 74 1.98 -19.63 13.90
CA PHE A 74 2.43 -18.61 12.95
C PHE A 74 3.53 -17.73 13.55
N VAL A 75 4.26 -17.04 12.67
CA VAL A 75 5.30 -16.06 12.98
C VAL A 75 5.03 -14.81 12.14
N ASP A 76 4.91 -13.66 12.79
CA ASP A 76 4.70 -12.38 12.10
C ASP A 76 6.02 -11.62 11.91
N PHE A 77 6.24 -11.25 10.67
CA PHE A 77 7.40 -10.53 10.18
C PHE A 77 7.03 -9.08 9.94
N MET A 78 7.67 -8.18 10.67
CA MET A 78 7.51 -6.75 10.50
C MET A 78 8.90 -6.13 10.50
N ASP A 79 9.28 -5.49 9.40
CA ASP A 79 10.57 -4.81 9.28
C ASP A 79 10.33 -3.38 8.79
N SER A 80 11.39 -2.63 8.53
CA SER A 80 11.27 -1.29 7.97
C SER A 80 10.46 -1.33 6.67
N PRO A 81 9.50 -0.41 6.47
CA PRO A 81 8.84 -0.19 5.18
C PRO A 81 9.82 0.10 4.02
N LEU A 82 11.11 0.29 4.32
CA LEU A 82 12.18 0.52 3.35
C LEU A 82 12.80 -0.79 2.82
N THR A 83 12.58 -1.91 3.51
CA THR A 83 13.11 -3.23 3.17
C THR A 83 12.16 -3.92 2.19
N PRO A 84 12.60 -4.23 0.96
CA PRO A 84 11.76 -4.98 0.04
C PRO A 84 11.71 -6.47 0.38
N VAL A 85 10.67 -7.13 -0.09
CA VAL A 85 10.52 -8.60 -0.14
C VAL A 85 10.38 -9.06 -1.58
N HIS A 86 10.90 -10.23 -1.90
CA HIS A 86 10.93 -10.73 -3.27
C HIS A 86 9.73 -11.63 -3.54
N VAL A 87 9.03 -11.43 -4.66
CA VAL A 87 7.90 -12.29 -5.05
C VAL A 87 8.41 -13.47 -5.87
N VAL A 88 8.32 -14.67 -5.31
CA VAL A 88 8.76 -15.91 -5.95
C VAL A 88 7.69 -16.48 -6.89
N SER A 89 6.43 -16.47 -6.47
CA SER A 89 5.35 -17.02 -7.29
C SER A 89 3.97 -16.47 -6.90
N LEU A 90 3.03 -16.61 -7.83
CA LEU A 90 1.61 -16.29 -7.64
C LEU A 90 0.73 -17.45 -8.09
N SER A 91 -0.29 -17.76 -7.29
CA SER A 91 -1.31 -18.76 -7.64
C SER A 91 -2.71 -18.34 -7.16
N ARG A 92 -3.75 -18.98 -7.72
CA ARG A 92 -5.13 -18.89 -7.25
C ARG A 92 -5.70 -20.29 -7.09
N PRO A 93 -5.59 -20.91 -5.91
CA PRO A 93 -6.14 -22.24 -5.70
C PRO A 93 -7.67 -22.17 -5.77
N HIS A 94 -8.29 -23.13 -6.43
CA HIS A 94 -9.74 -23.20 -6.54
C HIS A 94 -10.37 -23.74 -5.25
N ARG A 95 -10.43 -22.90 -4.21
CA ARG A 95 -10.99 -23.25 -2.91
C ARG A 95 -11.48 -22.03 -2.15
N LYS A 96 -12.41 -22.27 -1.21
CA LYS A 96 -12.76 -21.30 -0.16
C LYS A 96 -11.65 -21.28 0.88
N THR A 97 -11.20 -20.09 1.26
CA THR A 97 -10.15 -19.94 2.27
C THR A 97 -10.43 -18.69 3.09
N ALA A 98 -10.23 -18.82 4.40
CA ALA A 98 -10.23 -17.69 5.31
C ALA A 98 -8.96 -16.86 5.08
N VAL A 99 -9.13 -15.66 4.54
CA VAL A 99 -8.05 -14.69 4.37
C VAL A 99 -8.02 -13.82 5.62
N PRO A 100 -6.91 -13.80 6.38
CA PRO A 100 -6.80 -12.92 7.54
C PRO A 100 -6.85 -11.46 7.07
N LEU A 101 -7.44 -10.61 7.90
CA LEU A 101 -7.27 -9.16 7.79
C LEU A 101 -6.20 -8.75 8.80
N ARG A 102 -5.42 -7.72 8.47
CA ARG A 102 -4.43 -7.16 9.42
C ARG A 102 -5.11 -6.76 10.73
N GLY A 103 -4.35 -6.84 11.83
CA GLY A 103 -4.76 -6.36 13.16
C GLY A 103 -5.39 -7.39 14.08
N GLY A 104 -5.76 -8.59 13.59
CA GLY A 104 -6.22 -9.72 14.43
C GLY A 104 -7.56 -9.52 15.14
N THR A 105 -8.07 -8.30 15.19
CA THR A 105 -9.36 -7.94 15.83
C THR A 105 -10.56 -8.26 14.93
N ILE A 106 -10.40 -8.19 13.60
CA ILE A 106 -11.46 -8.60 12.67
C ILE A 106 -11.34 -10.09 12.35
N LEU A 107 -12.47 -10.78 12.36
CA LEU A 107 -12.56 -12.15 11.87
C LEU A 107 -12.08 -12.26 10.41
N PRO A 108 -11.30 -13.31 10.07
CA PRO A 108 -10.90 -13.56 8.69
C PRO A 108 -12.08 -13.57 7.73
N ARG A 109 -11.92 -12.95 6.55
CA ARG A 109 -12.93 -12.99 5.49
C ARG A 109 -12.77 -14.27 4.69
N THR A 110 -13.83 -15.07 4.58
CA THR A 110 -13.83 -16.22 3.67
C THR A 110 -14.02 -15.74 2.24
N VAL A 111 -13.08 -16.09 1.36
CA VAL A 111 -13.14 -15.75 -0.07
C VAL A 111 -13.01 -17.01 -0.92
N GLU A 112 -13.61 -16.98 -2.10
CA GLU A 112 -13.40 -17.98 -3.14
C GLU A 112 -12.17 -17.60 -3.97
N ASN A 113 -11.28 -18.56 -4.19
CA ASN A 113 -10.11 -18.42 -5.07
C ASN A 113 -9.17 -17.26 -4.67
N PRO A 114 -8.65 -17.24 -3.42
CA PRO A 114 -7.74 -16.18 -2.98
C PRO A 114 -6.48 -16.11 -3.86
N ILE A 115 -5.83 -14.95 -3.87
CA ILE A 115 -4.48 -14.83 -4.41
C ILE A 115 -3.52 -15.33 -3.35
N VAL A 116 -2.67 -16.28 -3.73
CA VAL A 116 -1.56 -16.77 -2.91
C VAL A 116 -0.27 -16.22 -3.49
N VAL A 117 0.48 -15.49 -2.68
CA VAL A 117 1.78 -14.93 -3.04
C VAL A 117 2.85 -15.66 -2.26
N ARG A 118 3.84 -16.23 -2.94
CA ARG A 118 5.03 -16.72 -2.26
C ARG A 118 6.05 -15.62 -2.18
N PHE A 119 6.41 -15.23 -0.97
CA PHE A 119 7.49 -14.27 -0.72
C PHE A 119 8.77 -14.99 -0.38
N ARG A 120 9.90 -14.35 -0.70
CA ARG A 120 11.22 -14.63 -0.14
C ARG A 120 11.69 -13.39 0.60
N LEU A 121 12.04 -13.57 1.87
CA LEU A 121 12.62 -12.51 2.69
C LEU A 121 14.11 -12.31 2.35
N PRO A 122 14.62 -11.07 2.39
CA PRO A 122 16.05 -10.82 2.27
C PRO A 122 16.80 -11.40 3.47
N GLU A 123 18.11 -11.61 3.30
CA GLU A 123 18.95 -12.07 4.39
C GLU A 123 18.96 -11.06 5.55
N GLY A 124 18.74 -11.55 6.78
CA GLY A 124 18.72 -10.71 7.98
C GLY A 124 17.36 -10.10 8.33
N PHE A 125 16.30 -10.36 7.58
CA PHE A 125 14.93 -9.99 7.94
C PHE A 125 14.56 -10.62 9.30
N ARG A 126 14.15 -9.79 10.26
CA ARG A 126 13.91 -10.23 11.65
C ARG A 126 12.43 -10.50 11.89
N ALA A 127 12.13 -11.57 12.62
CA ALA A 127 10.81 -11.77 13.22
C ALA A 127 10.65 -10.75 14.37
N VAL A 128 9.51 -10.04 14.41
CA VAL A 128 9.31 -8.92 15.37
C VAL A 128 8.00 -9.05 16.13
N PHE A 129 6.93 -9.58 15.51
CA PHE A 129 5.67 -9.84 16.20
C PHE A 129 5.54 -11.34 16.49
N GLY A 130 5.13 -11.65 17.71
CA GLY A 130 5.35 -12.94 18.37
C GLY A 130 4.84 -14.19 17.63
N ALA A 131 5.21 -15.34 18.18
CA ALA A 131 4.65 -16.62 17.76
C ALA A 131 3.33 -16.88 18.48
N GLY A 132 2.29 -17.27 17.73
CA GLY A 132 0.99 -17.63 18.28
C GLY A 132 0.57 -19.04 17.87
N THR A 133 -0.23 -19.70 18.72
CA THR A 133 -0.99 -20.91 18.38
C THR A 133 -2.42 -20.50 18.05
N GLY A 134 -2.96 -20.95 16.91
CA GLY A 134 -4.31 -20.56 16.50
C GLY A 134 -5.02 -21.62 15.67
N PRO A 135 -6.36 -21.70 15.73
CA PRO A 135 -7.17 -22.71 15.03
C PRO A 135 -7.21 -22.57 13.50
N HIS A 136 -6.37 -21.70 12.92
CA HIS A 136 -6.30 -21.42 11.47
C HIS A 136 -5.00 -21.88 10.83
N ALA A 137 -4.29 -22.80 11.49
CA ALA A 137 -3.04 -23.35 11.03
C ALA A 137 -3.25 -24.63 10.19
N ASP A 138 -3.67 -24.47 8.92
CA ASP A 138 -3.25 -25.20 7.69
C ASP A 138 -4.24 -24.93 6.52
N PRO A 139 -3.82 -24.84 5.23
CA PRO A 139 -3.01 -25.85 4.52
C PRO A 139 -1.75 -25.31 3.81
N PHE A 140 -1.34 -24.07 4.09
CA PHE A 140 -0.15 -23.48 3.47
C PHE A 140 1.07 -23.82 4.31
N ARG A 141 1.65 -24.97 4.03
CA ARG A 141 2.92 -25.42 4.62
C ARG A 141 4.03 -24.39 4.32
N PRO A 142 4.93 -24.11 5.26
CA PRO A 142 6.14 -23.36 4.96
C PRO A 142 6.91 -24.10 3.85
N ALA A 143 7.57 -23.35 2.98
CA ALA A 143 8.44 -23.93 1.96
C ALA A 143 9.66 -24.59 2.64
N ALA A 144 9.58 -25.91 2.84
CA ALA A 144 10.65 -26.90 3.07
C ALA A 144 11.82 -26.59 4.04
N SER A 145 11.83 -25.46 4.76
CA SER A 145 12.88 -25.10 5.70
C SER A 145 12.24 -24.45 6.91
N GLY A 146 12.57 -24.91 8.12
CA GLY A 146 12.04 -24.38 9.39
C GLY A 146 12.45 -22.95 9.72
N ALA A 147 12.78 -22.12 8.71
CA ALA A 147 13.34 -20.78 8.86
C ALA A 147 12.46 -19.65 8.28
N CYS A 148 11.26 -19.93 7.75
CA CYS A 148 10.35 -18.92 7.17
C CYS A 148 11.01 -17.97 6.16
N ARG A 149 12.08 -18.41 5.48
CA ARG A 149 12.76 -17.60 4.45
C ARG A 149 11.91 -17.42 3.21
N GLU A 150 11.11 -18.44 2.90
CA GLU A 150 10.06 -18.39 1.88
C GLU A 150 8.75 -18.89 2.46
N PHE A 151 7.66 -18.17 2.23
CA PHE A 151 6.33 -18.52 2.74
C PHE A 151 5.23 -17.96 1.86
N ASP A 152 4.04 -18.54 2.01
CA ASP A 152 2.85 -18.19 1.26
C ASP A 152 1.97 -17.24 2.07
N GLU A 153 1.54 -16.16 1.42
CA GLU A 153 0.64 -15.15 1.94
C GLU A 153 -0.65 -15.05 1.15
N LEU A 154 -1.71 -14.63 1.83
CA LEU A 154 -3.07 -14.67 1.28
C LEU A 154 -3.65 -13.27 1.10
N TYR A 155 -4.13 -13.02 -0.11
CA TYR A 155 -4.89 -11.82 -0.45
C TYR A 155 -6.25 -12.20 -1.02
N ALA A 156 -7.23 -11.34 -0.76
CA ALA A 156 -8.62 -11.61 -1.11
C ALA A 156 -8.80 -11.53 -2.63
N ASP A 157 -8.21 -10.51 -3.23
CA ASP A 157 -8.31 -10.15 -4.64
C ASP A 157 -7.15 -9.20 -4.99
N GLU A 158 -7.16 -8.68 -6.22
CA GLU A 158 -6.10 -7.80 -6.71
C GLU A 158 -6.09 -6.45 -5.98
N GLY A 159 -7.27 -5.94 -5.60
CA GLY A 159 -7.41 -4.71 -4.84
C GLY A 159 -6.76 -4.81 -3.47
N HIS A 160 -6.99 -5.92 -2.76
CA HIS A 160 -6.32 -6.22 -1.49
C HIS A 160 -4.80 -6.33 -1.68
N LEU A 161 -4.32 -6.99 -2.74
CA LEU A 161 -2.88 -7.07 -3.02
C LEU A 161 -2.24 -5.67 -3.20
N GLY A 162 -2.85 -4.81 -4.02
CA GLY A 162 -2.36 -3.45 -4.29
C GLY A 162 -2.48 -2.47 -3.12
N ARG A 163 -3.35 -2.79 -2.16
CA ARG A 163 -3.55 -2.06 -0.91
C ARG A 163 -2.43 -2.30 0.09
N GLU A 164 -1.89 -3.52 0.12
CA GLU A 164 -0.85 -3.92 1.08
C GLU A 164 0.57 -3.79 0.49
N LEU A 165 0.71 -3.90 -0.83
CA LEU A 165 2.00 -3.92 -1.52
C LEU A 165 2.20 -2.74 -2.48
N SER A 166 3.45 -2.31 -2.59
CA SER A 166 3.91 -1.38 -3.61
C SER A 166 4.99 -2.02 -4.47
N LEU A 167 4.86 -1.89 -5.80
CA LEU A 167 5.90 -2.20 -6.77
C LEU A 167 6.94 -1.08 -6.92
N THR A 168 6.69 0.07 -6.29
CA THR A 168 7.62 1.19 -6.27
C THR A 168 8.19 1.40 -4.87
N PRO A 169 9.49 1.73 -4.75
CA PRO A 169 10.06 2.04 -3.46
C PRO A 169 9.41 3.29 -2.85
N PRO A 170 9.44 3.42 -1.51
CA PRO A 170 8.96 4.62 -0.85
C PRO A 170 9.69 5.88 -1.37
N PRO A 171 8.97 6.99 -1.64
CA PRO A 171 9.60 8.24 -2.07
C PRO A 171 10.62 8.76 -1.06
N ASN A 172 11.63 9.53 -1.48
CA ASN A 172 12.70 10.02 -0.60
C ASN A 172 12.21 10.73 0.66
N ARG A 173 11.11 11.50 0.55
CA ARG A 173 10.48 12.16 1.71
C ARG A 173 10.00 11.14 2.75
N VAL A 174 9.33 10.07 2.30
CA VAL A 174 8.89 8.95 3.14
C VAL A 174 10.10 8.20 3.71
N ARG A 175 11.14 7.95 2.90
CA ARG A 175 12.36 7.28 3.39
C ARG A 175 12.99 8.03 4.56
N ASN A 176 13.05 9.35 4.48
CA ASN A 176 13.56 10.20 5.57
C ASN A 176 12.62 10.25 6.77
N LEU A 177 11.30 10.15 6.56
CA LEU A 177 10.33 10.04 7.63
C LEU A 177 10.52 8.72 8.40
N VAL A 178 10.41 7.59 7.69
CA VAL A 178 10.56 6.24 8.25
C VAL A 178 11.90 6.06 8.96
N ARG A 179 13.02 6.55 8.40
CA ARG A 179 14.34 6.46 9.06
C ARG A 179 14.43 7.15 10.42
N ARG A 180 13.64 8.21 10.64
CA ARG A 180 13.65 8.96 11.90
C ARG A 180 12.72 8.37 12.94
N SER A 181 11.87 7.44 12.53
CA SER A 181 10.65 7.13 13.25
C SER A 181 10.49 5.61 13.47
N TRP A 182 11.15 4.78 12.65
CA TRP A 182 11.16 3.32 12.73
C TRP A 182 12.41 2.76 13.45
N PRO A 183 12.27 1.68 14.25
CA PRO A 183 11.01 1.13 14.74
C PRO A 183 10.35 2.07 15.75
N TRP A 184 9.02 2.09 15.80
CA TRP A 184 8.30 2.87 16.80
C TRP A 184 8.71 2.42 18.20
N LEU A 185 9.10 3.37 19.06
CA LEU A 185 9.31 3.04 20.47
C LEU A 185 7.96 2.62 21.07
N PRO A 186 7.89 1.51 21.83
CA PRO A 186 6.69 1.13 22.55
C PRO A 186 6.22 2.31 23.43
N GLY A 187 4.99 2.77 23.23
CA GLY A 187 4.37 3.84 24.02
C GLY A 187 4.48 5.27 23.47
N GLN A 188 5.18 5.48 22.35
CA GLN A 188 5.20 6.77 21.64
C GLN A 188 5.15 6.57 20.12
N PRO A 189 3.97 6.20 19.57
CA PRO A 189 3.79 6.27 18.13
C PRO A 189 4.05 7.71 17.64
N PRO A 190 4.52 7.87 16.39
CA PRO A 190 4.75 9.19 15.83
C PRO A 190 3.40 9.89 15.69
N SER A 191 3.39 11.21 15.84
CA SER A 191 2.25 11.96 15.29
C SER A 191 2.26 11.81 13.77
N LEU A 192 1.11 11.42 13.21
CA LEU A 192 0.88 11.40 11.77
C LEU A 192 0.19 12.66 11.27
N GLU A 193 -0.10 13.63 12.14
CA GLU A 193 -0.73 14.88 11.76
C GLU A 193 0.08 15.62 10.68
N GLY A 194 -0.62 16.13 9.67
CA GLY A 194 -0.01 16.80 8.52
C GLY A 194 0.63 15.88 7.47
N LEU A 195 0.71 14.56 7.70
CA LEU A 195 1.13 13.61 6.67
C LEU A 195 0.06 13.48 5.58
N THR A 196 0.47 13.18 4.34
CA THR A 196 -0.47 12.76 3.30
C THR A 196 -0.99 11.34 3.54
N HIS A 197 -2.04 10.94 2.82
CA HIS A 197 -2.49 9.55 2.86
C HIS A 197 -1.34 8.59 2.50
N LEU A 198 -0.59 8.88 1.43
CA LEU A 198 0.52 8.00 1.02
C LEU A 198 1.63 7.97 2.08
N GLU A 199 1.97 9.11 2.69
CA GLU A 199 2.95 9.17 3.78
C GLU A 199 2.49 8.37 4.99
N ALA A 200 1.23 8.52 5.41
CA ALA A 200 0.63 7.75 6.50
C ALA A 200 0.55 6.25 6.19
N LEU A 201 0.22 5.87 4.94
CA LEU A 201 0.18 4.49 4.46
C LEU A 201 1.56 3.82 4.56
N TRP A 202 2.62 4.53 4.15
CA TRP A 202 3.98 4.01 4.28
C TRP A 202 4.44 3.85 5.72
N VAL A 203 4.06 4.79 6.57
CA VAL A 203 4.43 4.82 7.97
C VAL A 203 3.70 3.71 8.73
N ARG A 204 2.38 3.61 8.61
CA ARG A 204 1.57 2.71 9.46
C ARG A 204 1.10 1.45 8.76
N GLY A 205 1.01 1.46 7.43
CA GLY A 205 0.39 0.40 6.65
C GLY A 205 -1.08 0.66 6.38
N ALA A 206 -1.71 -0.26 5.66
CA ALA A 206 -3.13 -0.15 5.35
C ALA A 206 -3.97 -0.30 6.64
N PRO A 207 -5.06 0.46 6.80
CA PRO A 207 -6.02 0.28 7.89
C PRO A 207 -6.84 -0.99 7.69
N GLU A 208 -7.74 -1.28 8.61
CA GLU A 208 -8.76 -2.31 8.42
C GLU A 208 -10.02 -1.74 7.77
N ALA A 209 -10.31 -0.46 8.02
CA ALA A 209 -11.40 0.28 7.37
C ALA A 209 -10.91 1.60 6.75
N PRO A 210 -11.38 1.98 5.55
CA PRO A 210 -12.28 1.21 4.69
C PRO A 210 -11.57 0.02 4.02
N LEU A 211 -12.33 -1.06 3.80
CA LEU A 211 -11.84 -2.25 3.09
C LEU A 211 -12.02 -2.08 1.58
N THR A 212 -11.16 -1.23 1.00
CA THR A 212 -11.18 -0.88 -0.43
C THR A 212 -9.79 -1.04 -1.05
N ASP A 213 -9.69 -0.90 -2.37
CA ASP A 213 -8.39 -0.78 -3.04
C ASP A 213 -7.61 0.48 -2.61
N VAL A 214 -6.33 0.52 -2.95
CA VAL A 214 -5.43 1.62 -2.57
C VAL A 214 -5.87 2.97 -3.12
N HIS A 215 -6.50 3.04 -4.30
CA HIS A 215 -6.90 4.33 -4.89
C HIS A 215 -8.06 4.93 -4.09
N ALA A 216 -9.07 4.12 -3.79
CA ALA A 216 -10.19 4.53 -2.94
C ALA A 216 -9.73 4.84 -1.51
N LEU A 217 -8.76 4.07 -1.00
CA LEU A 217 -8.19 4.30 0.34
C LEU A 217 -7.51 5.67 0.44
N LEU A 218 -6.73 6.08 -0.58
CA LEU A 218 -6.07 7.39 -0.62
C LEU A 218 -7.03 8.58 -0.85
N GLN A 219 -8.32 8.31 -1.01
CA GLN A 219 -9.38 9.32 -1.15
C GLN A 219 -10.36 9.33 0.03
N SER A 220 -10.23 8.38 0.95
CA SER A 220 -11.18 8.23 2.05
C SER A 220 -10.88 9.20 3.18
N ARG A 221 -11.92 9.75 3.79
CA ARG A 221 -11.77 10.76 4.85
C ARG A 221 -11.42 10.19 6.23
N LEU A 222 -11.53 8.88 6.41
CA LEU A 222 -11.34 8.23 7.71
C LEU A 222 -10.68 6.87 7.50
N TRP A 223 -9.58 6.63 8.21
CA TRP A 223 -8.93 5.32 8.32
C TRP A 223 -9.06 4.79 9.75
N THR A 224 -9.32 3.50 9.89
CA THR A 224 -9.51 2.84 11.20
C THR A 224 -8.73 1.54 11.28
N TRP A 225 -7.96 1.40 12.35
CA TRP A 225 -7.35 0.15 12.79
C TRP A 225 -8.03 -0.29 14.07
N TYR A 226 -8.67 -1.46 14.03
CA TYR A 226 -9.50 -1.88 15.14
C TYR A 226 -8.64 -2.42 16.27
N GLY A 227 -8.72 -1.76 17.42
CA GLY A 227 -7.98 -2.20 18.59
C GLY A 227 -8.70 -3.34 19.31
N PRO A 228 -8.00 -4.06 20.19
CA PRO A 228 -8.63 -5.08 21.03
C PRO A 228 -9.81 -4.52 21.83
N PRO A 229 -10.81 -5.37 22.17
CA PRO A 229 -11.92 -4.95 23.01
C PRO A 229 -11.47 -4.21 24.27
N GLY A 230 -12.06 -3.04 24.53
CA GLY A 230 -11.74 -2.19 25.68
C GLY A 230 -10.53 -1.27 25.51
N ARG A 231 -9.78 -1.35 24.40
CA ARG A 231 -8.63 -0.43 24.13
C ARG A 231 -8.98 0.71 23.17
N GLY A 232 -10.11 0.62 22.48
CA GLY A 232 -10.52 1.58 21.46
C GLY A 232 -9.78 1.36 20.13
N ASP A 233 -10.23 2.09 19.11
CA ASP A 233 -9.66 2.00 17.77
C ASP A 233 -8.60 3.09 17.57
N TRP A 234 -7.61 2.81 16.72
CA TRP A 234 -6.74 3.86 16.21
C TRP A 234 -7.35 4.42 14.93
N THR A 235 -7.50 5.74 14.84
CA THR A 235 -8.12 6.36 13.66
C THR A 235 -7.32 7.55 13.14
N LEU A 236 -7.43 7.79 11.83
CA LEU A 236 -6.97 9.03 11.19
C LEU A 236 -8.12 9.67 10.45
N SER A 237 -8.35 10.95 10.71
CA SER A 237 -9.24 11.78 9.91
C SER A 237 -8.43 12.61 8.93
N PHE A 238 -8.94 12.72 7.70
CA PHE A 238 -8.29 13.45 6.61
C PHE A 238 -9.16 14.61 6.12
N GLU A 239 -8.51 15.75 5.86
CA GLU A 239 -9.07 16.86 5.11
C GLU A 239 -8.21 17.09 3.86
N GLY A 240 -8.82 16.98 2.68
CA GLY A 240 -8.06 16.90 1.43
C GLY A 240 -7.15 15.66 1.41
N ASP A 241 -5.85 15.85 1.25
CA ASP A 241 -4.82 14.80 1.30
C ASP A 241 -3.93 14.96 2.54
N ARG A 242 -4.49 15.33 3.69
CA ARG A 242 -3.71 15.57 4.91
C ARG A 242 -4.44 15.02 6.12
N VAL A 243 -3.69 14.36 7.01
CA VAL A 243 -4.18 13.99 8.34
C VAL A 243 -4.41 15.27 9.14
N VAL A 244 -5.62 15.45 9.65
CA VAL A 244 -6.01 16.59 10.50
C VAL A 244 -6.30 16.20 11.94
N ALA A 245 -6.56 14.91 12.19
CA ALA A 245 -6.73 14.39 13.53
C ALA A 245 -6.31 12.92 13.58
N GLN A 246 -5.76 12.51 14.71
CA GLN A 246 -5.48 11.12 15.03
C GLN A 246 -6.10 10.76 16.38
N THR A 247 -6.65 9.56 16.48
CA THR A 247 -7.08 8.98 17.77
C THR A 247 -6.22 7.76 18.04
N GLU A 248 -5.69 7.65 19.25
CA GLU A 248 -4.88 6.49 19.66
C GLU A 248 -5.64 5.64 20.68
N PRO A 249 -5.48 4.30 20.65
CA PRO A 249 -6.09 3.43 21.63
C PRO A 249 -5.47 3.70 22.99
N SER A 250 -6.29 3.62 24.04
CA SER A 250 -5.83 3.82 25.40
C SER A 250 -4.80 2.74 25.75
N PRO A 251 -3.64 3.09 26.35
CA PRO A 251 -2.68 2.11 26.82
C PRO A 251 -3.23 1.27 27.99
N SER A 252 -4.28 1.76 28.68
CA SER A 252 -4.94 1.12 29.82
C SER A 252 -6.43 0.83 29.50
N PRO A 253 -7.00 -0.29 30.02
CA PRO A 253 -8.45 -0.51 30.01
C PRO A 253 -9.23 0.58 30.75
#